data_AF-A0A3D5I166-F1
#
_entry.id   AF-A0A3D5I166-F1
#
_cell.length_a   1.000
_cell.length_b   1.000
_cell.length_c   1.000
_cell.angle_alpha   90.00
_cell.angle_beta   90.00
_cell.angle_gamma   90.00
#
_symmetry.space_group_name_H-M   'P 1'
#
loop_
_entity.id
_entity.type
_entity.pdbx_description
1 polymer ?
#
loop_
_entity_poly.entity_id
_entity_poly.type
_entity_poly.pdbx_seq_one_letter_code
_entity_poly.pdbx_strand_id
1 'polypeptide(L)'
;MLSPDAPVLLLQHGGLSDLSGKTGLAFLRYRQGPVVAVLDPGHAGADLPLLTGIPRPVPVVGSVAEAMVYGPQVAVVGLAPSGGVLPEPVRQSVLEALRSGLSVASGLHTQLAADPELQAAVQPGSWIWDLRQEPAGLGVAAARAASLPCR
;
A
#
# COMPACT_ATOMS: atom_id res chain seq x y z
N MET A 1 12.16 -3.58 -1.94
CA MET A 1 11.60 -2.24 -1.61
C MET A 1 10.85 -1.71 -2.82
N LEU A 2 9.86 -0.84 -2.61
CA LEU A 2 9.03 -0.30 -3.69
C LEU A 2 9.82 0.67 -4.58
N SER A 3 10.03 0.30 -5.85
CA SER A 3 10.63 1.19 -6.86
C SER A 3 9.66 2.32 -7.25
N PRO A 4 10.15 3.53 -7.59
CA PRO A 4 9.34 4.59 -8.17
C PRO A 4 8.52 4.13 -9.38
N ASP A 5 9.06 3.27 -10.25
CA ASP A 5 8.42 2.89 -11.51
C ASP A 5 7.55 1.63 -11.41
N ALA A 6 7.52 0.97 -10.25
CA ALA A 6 6.74 -0.25 -10.06
C ALA A 6 5.23 0.02 -10.23
N PRO A 7 4.51 -0.76 -11.07
CA PRO A 7 3.05 -0.75 -11.15
C PRO A 7 2.39 -1.13 -9.83
N VAL A 8 1.60 -0.21 -9.26
CA VAL A 8 0.98 -0.42 -7.94
C VAL A 8 -0.51 -0.73 -8.03
N LEU A 9 -0.94 -1.78 -7.32
CA LEU A 9 -2.31 -1.97 -6.86
C LEU A 9 -2.46 -1.30 -5.49
N LEU A 10 -3.36 -0.32 -5.36
CA LEU A 10 -3.60 0.34 -4.08
C LEU A 10 -4.79 -0.31 -3.36
N LEU A 11 -4.56 -0.97 -2.23
CA LEU A 11 -5.59 -1.60 -1.41
C LEU A 11 -6.28 -0.53 -0.55
N GLN A 12 -7.52 -0.21 -0.87
CA GLN A 12 -8.22 0.97 -0.37
C GLN A 12 -9.69 0.68 0.01
N HIS A 13 -9.99 -0.51 0.53
CA HIS A 13 -11.34 -0.92 0.94
C HIS A 13 -12.03 0.15 1.81
N GLY A 14 -13.07 0.80 1.29
CA GLY A 14 -13.80 1.89 1.94
C GLY A 14 -13.01 3.20 2.11
N GLY A 15 -11.72 3.22 1.79
CA GLY A 15 -10.83 4.36 2.01
C GLY A 15 -10.97 5.48 0.98
N LEU A 16 -11.79 5.32 -0.06
CA LEU A 16 -12.04 6.39 -1.02
C LEU A 16 -13.02 7.44 -0.50
N SER A 17 -13.87 7.10 0.48
CA SER A 17 -14.90 7.99 1.03
C SER A 17 -14.83 8.18 2.56
N ASP A 18 -13.81 7.60 3.22
CA ASP A 18 -13.59 7.71 4.67
C ASP A 18 -12.15 8.17 5.01
N LEU A 19 -11.99 8.75 6.20
CA LEU A 19 -10.74 9.24 6.78
C LEU A 19 -9.68 8.15 6.98
N SER A 20 -10.08 6.88 7.06
CA SER A 20 -9.14 5.75 7.14
C SER A 20 -8.25 5.64 5.89
N GLY A 21 -8.67 6.16 4.74
CA GLY A 21 -7.93 6.07 3.48
C GLY A 21 -6.89 7.15 3.23
N LYS A 22 -6.59 8.01 4.23
CA LYS A 22 -5.65 9.13 4.08
C LYS A 22 -4.29 8.74 3.46
N THR A 23 -3.78 7.54 3.76
CA THR A 23 -2.50 7.06 3.23
C THR A 23 -2.61 6.81 1.72
N GLY A 24 -3.65 6.09 1.28
CA GLY A 24 -3.91 5.82 -0.12
C GLY A 24 -4.29 7.06 -0.92
N LEU A 25 -5.08 7.97 -0.35
CA LEU A 25 -5.42 9.24 -1.01
C LEU A 25 -4.19 10.13 -1.21
N ALA A 26 -3.31 10.22 -0.21
CA ALA A 26 -2.02 10.91 -0.35
C ALA A 26 -1.13 10.22 -1.40
N PHE A 27 -1.10 8.89 -1.41
CA PHE A 27 -0.36 8.11 -2.39
C PHE A 27 -0.85 8.36 -3.82
N LEU A 28 -2.16 8.35 -4.05
CA LEU A 28 -2.77 8.71 -5.34
C LEU A 28 -2.37 10.12 -5.79
N ARG A 29 -2.40 11.08 -4.86
CA ARG A 29 -2.14 12.50 -5.14
C ARG A 29 -0.69 12.81 -5.46
N TYR A 30 0.27 12.14 -4.81
CA TYR A 30 1.69 12.53 -4.84
C TYR A 30 2.64 11.52 -5.48
N ARG A 31 2.25 10.24 -5.60
CA ARG A 31 3.09 9.27 -6.30
C ARG A 31 3.18 9.63 -7.79
N GLN A 32 4.41 9.84 -8.25
CA GLN A 32 4.72 10.05 -9.67
C GLN A 32 4.63 8.75 -10.49
N GLY A 33 5.04 7.63 -9.90
CA GLY A 33 4.99 6.30 -10.51
C GLY A 33 3.58 5.76 -10.77
N PRO A 34 3.47 4.65 -11.53
CA PRO A 34 2.18 4.08 -11.90
C PRO A 34 1.42 3.53 -10.68
N VAL A 35 0.15 3.94 -10.59
CA VAL A 35 -0.90 3.26 -9.82
C VAL A 35 -1.84 2.75 -10.89
N VAL A 36 -1.89 1.44 -11.06
CA VAL A 36 -2.57 0.80 -12.21
C VAL A 36 -4.00 0.38 -11.89
N ALA A 37 -4.31 0.19 -10.60
CA ALA A 37 -5.66 -0.03 -10.12
C ALA A 37 -5.78 0.35 -8.64
N VAL A 38 -7.00 0.73 -8.23
CA VAL A 38 -7.38 0.91 -6.82
C VAL A 38 -8.37 -0.19 -6.47
N LEU A 39 -8.08 -0.99 -5.45
CA LEU A 39 -9.00 -2.00 -4.94
C LEU A 39 -9.87 -1.36 -3.85
N ASP A 40 -11.11 -1.05 -4.19
CA ASP A 40 -12.14 -0.64 -3.24
C ASP A 40 -13.47 -1.27 -3.65
N PRO A 41 -13.88 -2.40 -3.03
CA PRO A 41 -15.08 -3.13 -3.44
C PRO A 41 -16.36 -2.30 -3.32
N GLY A 42 -16.40 -1.33 -2.40
CA GLY A 42 -17.56 -0.44 -2.22
C GLY A 42 -17.74 0.59 -3.35
N HIS A 43 -16.70 0.80 -4.16
CA HIS A 43 -16.69 1.79 -5.24
C HIS A 43 -16.19 1.20 -6.57
N ALA A 44 -16.27 -0.13 -6.75
CA ALA A 44 -15.85 -0.78 -7.99
C ALA A 44 -16.57 -0.17 -9.21
N GLY A 45 -15.81 0.15 -10.25
CA GLY A 45 -16.32 0.82 -11.46
C GLY A 45 -16.56 2.34 -11.33
N ALA A 46 -16.33 2.95 -10.16
CA ALA A 46 -16.48 4.38 -9.98
C ALA A 46 -15.41 5.19 -10.74
N ASP A 47 -15.78 6.40 -11.14
CA ASP A 47 -14.85 7.42 -11.65
C ASP A 47 -14.07 8.01 -10.47
N LEU A 48 -12.79 7.63 -10.35
CA LEU A 48 -11.93 8.03 -9.24
C LEU A 48 -11.72 9.56 -9.14
N PRO A 49 -11.43 10.30 -10.24
CA PRO A 49 -11.43 11.76 -10.22
C PRO A 49 -12.74 12.40 -9.75
N LEU A 50 -13.89 11.90 -10.21
CA LEU A 50 -15.19 12.42 -9.77
C LEU A 50 -15.44 12.14 -8.29
N LEU A 51 -15.07 10.95 -7.82
CA LEU A 51 -15.28 10.52 -6.44
C LEU A 51 -14.37 11.25 -5.44
N THR A 52 -13.10 11.47 -5.80
CA THR A 52 -12.07 11.93 -4.85
C THR A 52 -11.58 13.36 -5.10
N GLY A 53 -11.87 13.93 -6.27
CA GLY A 53 -11.29 15.20 -6.73
C GLY A 53 -9.78 15.11 -7.04
N ILE A 54 -9.18 13.92 -7.03
CA ILE A 54 -7.78 13.72 -7.42
C ILE A 54 -7.74 13.55 -8.94
N PRO A 55 -7.04 14.42 -9.71
CA PRO A 55 -7.04 14.40 -11.17
C PRO A 55 -6.15 13.28 -11.72
N ARG A 56 -6.47 12.03 -11.37
CA ARG A 56 -5.71 10.83 -11.72
C ARG A 56 -6.69 9.73 -12.14
N PRO A 57 -6.87 9.48 -13.44
CA PRO A 57 -7.75 8.40 -13.91
C PRO A 57 -7.09 7.04 -13.66
N VAL A 58 -7.59 6.31 -12.67
CA VAL A 58 -7.15 4.94 -12.33
C VAL A 58 -8.41 4.09 -12.15
N PRO A 59 -8.48 2.87 -12.70
CA PRO A 59 -9.64 2.01 -12.52
C PRO A 59 -9.81 1.63 -11.04
N VAL A 60 -11.05 1.72 -10.56
CA VAL A 60 -11.44 1.18 -9.25
C VAL A 60 -12.04 -0.21 -9.46
N VAL A 61 -11.46 -1.22 -8.82
CA VAL A 61 -11.80 -2.64 -8.98
C VAL A 61 -12.30 -3.24 -7.67
N GLY A 62 -13.06 -4.33 -7.76
CA GLY A 62 -13.66 -5.01 -6.62
C GLY A 62 -12.81 -6.13 -6.00
N SER A 63 -11.78 -6.60 -6.71
CA SER A 63 -10.95 -7.74 -6.27
C SER A 63 -9.51 -7.64 -6.78
N VAL A 64 -8.60 -8.43 -6.19
CA VAL A 64 -7.22 -8.53 -6.71
C VAL A 64 -7.23 -9.21 -8.08
N ALA A 65 -8.04 -10.25 -8.26
CA ALA A 65 -8.23 -10.91 -9.55
C ALA A 65 -8.57 -9.93 -10.68
N GLU A 66 -9.51 -9.00 -10.47
CA GLU A 66 -9.84 -7.95 -11.43
C GLU A 66 -8.67 -6.98 -11.67
N ALA A 67 -7.84 -6.72 -10.65
CA ALA A 67 -6.68 -5.86 -10.78
C ALA A 67 -5.57 -6.45 -11.66
N MET A 68 -5.47 -7.80 -11.73
CA MET A 68 -4.33 -8.47 -12.37
C MET A 68 -4.19 -8.15 -13.86
N VAL A 69 -5.29 -7.86 -14.57
CA VAL A 69 -5.26 -7.49 -15.99
C VAL A 69 -4.47 -6.19 -16.25
N TYR A 70 -4.33 -5.34 -15.23
CA TYR A 70 -3.58 -4.09 -15.30
C TYR A 70 -2.08 -4.25 -14.98
N GLY A 71 -1.61 -5.48 -14.78
CA GLY A 71 -0.20 -5.81 -14.55
C GLY A 71 0.44 -5.19 -13.28
N PRO A 72 -0.23 -5.18 -12.11
CA PRO A 72 0.39 -4.72 -10.87
C PRO A 72 1.57 -5.62 -10.47
N GLN A 73 2.63 -5.02 -9.91
CA GLN A 73 3.78 -5.74 -9.35
C GLN A 73 3.84 -5.65 -7.82
N VAL A 74 3.27 -4.57 -7.25
CA VAL A 74 3.25 -4.35 -5.81
C VAL A 74 1.84 -3.95 -5.38
N ALA A 75 1.31 -4.61 -4.35
CA ALA A 75 0.15 -4.16 -3.60
C ALA A 75 0.58 -3.25 -2.44
N VAL A 76 -0.02 -2.07 -2.32
CA VAL A 76 0.24 -1.12 -1.23
C VAL A 76 -1.01 -1.00 -0.37
N VAL A 77 -0.86 -1.18 0.95
CA VAL A 77 -1.95 -0.95 1.90
C VAL A 77 -2.18 0.57 2.04
N GLY A 78 -3.28 1.07 1.47
CA GLY A 78 -3.67 2.47 1.48
C GLY A 78 -4.45 2.91 2.73
N LEU A 79 -4.75 1.97 3.62
CA LEU A 79 -5.58 2.20 4.81
C LEU A 79 -4.74 2.45 6.06
N ALA A 80 -5.28 3.27 6.95
CA ALA A 80 -4.75 3.57 8.27
C ALA A 80 -5.89 3.51 9.32
N PRO A 81 -6.42 2.31 9.62
CA PRO A 81 -7.50 2.14 10.58
C PRO A 81 -7.05 2.52 12.01
N SER A 82 -7.99 3.03 12.79
CA SER A 82 -7.80 3.29 14.23
C SER A 82 -7.39 2.00 14.94
N GLY A 83 -6.29 2.04 15.71
CA GLY A 83 -5.75 0.87 16.42
C GLY A 83 -4.67 0.09 15.67
N GLY A 84 -4.42 0.37 14.38
CA GLY A 84 -3.27 -0.17 13.65
C GLY A 84 -3.34 -1.66 13.26
N VAL A 85 -4.49 -2.30 13.49
CA VAL A 85 -4.79 -3.68 13.09
C VAL A 85 -5.32 -3.70 11.67
N LEU A 86 -4.86 -4.65 10.86
CA LEU A 86 -5.34 -4.83 9.49
C LEU A 86 -6.77 -5.43 9.53
N PRO A 87 -7.80 -4.77 8.97
CA PRO A 87 -9.14 -5.33 8.92
C PRO A 87 -9.15 -6.60 8.07
N GLU A 88 -9.94 -7.60 8.47
CA GLU A 88 -9.96 -8.92 7.82
C GLU A 88 -10.18 -8.85 6.30
N PRO A 89 -11.08 -8.01 5.74
CA PRO A 89 -11.23 -7.91 4.29
C PRO A 89 -9.95 -7.47 3.57
N VAL A 90 -9.18 -6.57 4.19
CA VAL A 90 -7.92 -6.08 3.63
C VAL A 90 -6.82 -7.15 3.79
N ARG A 91 -6.83 -7.90 4.90
CA ARG A 91 -5.94 -9.05 5.11
C ARG A 91 -6.13 -10.11 4.02
N GLN A 92 -7.37 -10.41 3.66
CA GLN A 92 -7.67 -11.34 2.58
C GLN A 92 -7.13 -10.85 1.23
N SER A 93 -7.29 -9.57 0.90
CA SER A 93 -6.71 -9.02 -0.33
C SER A 93 -5.17 -8.95 -0.30
N VAL A 94 -4.55 -8.75 0.86
CA VAL A 94 -3.08 -8.88 1.02
C VAL A 94 -2.65 -10.32 0.73
N LEU A 95 -3.33 -11.31 1.30
CA LEU A 95 -3.04 -12.73 1.08
C LEU A 95 -3.22 -13.12 -0.40
N GLU A 96 -4.30 -12.66 -1.03
CA GLU A 96 -4.57 -12.88 -2.46
C GLU A 96 -3.49 -12.23 -3.35
N ALA A 97 -3.04 -11.03 -3.02
CA ALA A 97 -1.98 -10.35 -3.74
C ALA A 97 -0.65 -11.12 -3.67
N LEU A 98 -0.27 -11.61 -2.48
CA LEU A 98 0.93 -12.42 -2.29
C LEU A 98 0.86 -13.72 -3.10
N ARG A 99 -0.28 -14.44 -3.01
CA ARG A 99 -0.51 -15.67 -3.79
C ARG A 99 -0.46 -15.44 -5.29
N SER A 100 -0.84 -14.25 -5.74
CA SER A 100 -0.78 -13.81 -7.15
C SER A 100 0.62 -13.32 -7.59
N GLY A 101 1.62 -13.41 -6.71
CA GLY A 101 3.01 -13.05 -7.00
C GLY A 101 3.36 -11.58 -6.80
N LEU A 102 2.45 -10.75 -6.27
CA LEU A 102 2.78 -9.37 -5.96
C LEU A 102 3.63 -9.28 -4.70
N SER A 103 4.52 -8.29 -4.65
CA SER A 103 5.05 -7.83 -3.37
C SER A 103 4.03 -6.98 -2.62
N VAL A 104 4.14 -6.89 -1.30
CA VAL A 104 3.25 -6.09 -0.45
C VAL A 104 4.05 -5.04 0.32
N ALA A 105 3.55 -3.80 0.36
CA ALA A 105 4.07 -2.74 1.22
C ALA A 105 2.99 -2.23 2.17
N SER A 106 3.31 -2.15 3.47
CA SER A 106 2.38 -1.79 4.53
C SER A 106 2.94 -0.70 5.44
N GLY A 107 2.15 0.35 5.65
CA GLY A 107 2.41 1.41 6.63
C GLY A 107 1.76 1.19 7.99
N LEU A 108 1.22 0.00 8.26
CA LEU A 108 0.55 -0.31 9.53
C LEU A 108 1.54 -0.47 10.68
N HIS A 109 1.04 -0.37 11.92
CA HIS A 109 1.82 -0.74 13.10
C HIS A 109 2.02 -2.25 13.21
N THR A 110 1.01 -3.03 12.82
CA THR A 110 1.09 -4.48 12.74
C THR A 110 2.08 -4.87 11.64
N GLN A 111 3.07 -5.69 11.99
CA GLN A 111 4.05 -6.21 11.04
C GLN A 111 3.43 -7.37 10.26
N LEU A 112 3.22 -7.16 8.96
CA LEU A 112 2.67 -8.20 8.09
C LEU A 112 3.68 -9.32 7.87
N ALA A 113 4.97 -9.01 7.92
CA ALA A 113 6.01 -10.02 7.76
C ALA A 113 6.12 -10.99 8.95
N ALA A 114 5.49 -10.67 10.09
CA ALA A 114 5.45 -11.55 11.25
C ALA A 114 4.26 -12.55 11.22
N ASP A 115 3.29 -12.37 10.30
CA ASP A 115 2.15 -13.27 10.14
C ASP A 115 2.60 -14.53 9.36
N PRO A 116 2.54 -15.74 9.95
CA PRO A 116 2.99 -16.96 9.30
C PRO A 116 2.21 -17.31 8.02
N GLU A 117 0.92 -16.98 7.96
CA GLU A 117 0.10 -17.25 6.78
C GLU A 117 0.49 -16.33 5.62
N LEU A 118 0.68 -15.03 5.92
CA LEU A 118 1.14 -14.07 4.91
C LEU A 118 2.55 -14.41 4.43
N GLN A 119 3.45 -14.79 5.34
CA GLN A 119 4.81 -15.22 4.97
C GLN A 119 4.80 -16.46 4.08
N ALA A 120 3.98 -17.46 4.39
CA ALA A 120 3.87 -18.67 3.58
C ALA A 120 3.31 -18.40 2.17
N ALA A 121 2.61 -17.29 1.96
CA ALA A 121 2.06 -16.89 0.67
C ALA A 121 3.05 -16.12 -0.23
N VAL A 122 4.22 -15.72 0.29
CA VAL A 122 5.22 -14.97 -0.47
C VAL A 122 5.84 -15.88 -1.54
N GLN A 123 5.66 -15.52 -2.81
CA GLN A 123 6.25 -16.22 -3.96
C GLN A 123 7.73 -15.86 -4.17
N PRO A 124 8.53 -16.72 -4.85
CA PRO A 124 9.91 -16.40 -5.20
C PRO A 124 10.02 -15.06 -5.95
N GLY A 125 10.86 -14.15 -5.44
CA GLY A 125 11.07 -12.82 -6.01
C GLY A 125 10.15 -11.72 -5.45
N SER A 126 9.09 -12.10 -4.73
CA SER A 126 8.19 -11.17 -4.04
C SER A 126 8.68 -10.91 -2.60
N TRP A 127 8.11 -9.90 -1.95
CA TRP A 127 8.50 -9.50 -0.60
C TRP A 127 7.35 -8.84 0.16
N ILE A 128 7.42 -8.85 1.49
CA ILE A 128 6.63 -8.00 2.36
C ILE A 128 7.54 -6.90 2.91
N TRP A 129 7.13 -5.64 2.78
CA TRP A 129 7.84 -4.49 3.34
C TRP A 129 6.96 -3.79 4.38
N ASP A 130 7.32 -3.96 5.65
CA ASP A 130 6.75 -3.21 6.76
C ASP A 130 7.48 -1.88 6.91
N LEU A 131 6.86 -0.79 6.45
CA LEU A 131 7.46 0.56 6.42
C LEU A 131 7.79 1.10 7.81
N ARG A 132 7.12 0.58 8.85
CA ARG A 132 7.30 0.98 10.24
C ARG A 132 8.26 0.08 11.03
N GLN A 133 8.90 -0.89 10.36
CA GLN A 133 10.00 -1.62 10.95
C GLN A 133 11.12 -0.63 11.35
N GLU A 134 11.49 -0.63 12.62
CA GLU A 134 12.57 0.21 13.12
C GLU A 134 13.87 -0.10 12.34
N PRO A 135 14.58 0.92 11.83
CA PRO A 135 15.89 0.74 11.23
C PRO A 135 16.88 0.13 12.23
N ALA A 136 17.67 -0.84 11.76
CA ALA A 136 18.75 -1.39 12.58
C ALA A 136 19.89 -0.37 12.77
N GLY A 137 20.63 -0.49 13.88
CA GLY A 137 21.84 0.29 14.12
C GLY A 137 21.60 1.76 14.50
N LEU A 138 20.40 2.11 14.96
CA LEU A 138 20.15 3.44 15.52
C LEU A 138 20.92 3.63 16.84
N GLY A 139 21.52 4.81 16.99
CA GLY A 139 22.13 5.26 18.24
C GLY A 139 21.38 6.48 18.79
N VAL A 140 21.63 6.82 20.06
CA VAL A 140 21.09 8.04 20.66
C VAL A 140 21.56 9.27 19.87
N ALA A 141 20.64 10.21 19.62
CA ALA A 141 20.94 11.41 18.85
C ALA A 141 22.03 12.27 19.54
N ALA A 142 23.05 12.66 18.78
CA ALA A 142 24.18 13.47 19.24
C ALA A 142 24.29 14.82 18.50
N ALA A 143 23.17 15.34 18.00
CA ALA A 143 23.07 16.62 17.25
C ALA A 143 23.99 16.76 16.02
N ARG A 144 24.53 15.65 15.46
CA ARG A 144 25.45 15.66 14.30
C ARG A 144 24.91 16.36 13.06
N ALA A 145 23.59 16.47 12.90
CA ALA A 145 22.99 17.19 11.78
C ALA A 145 23.27 18.71 11.82
N ALA A 146 23.59 19.28 12.99
CA ALA A 146 23.88 20.72 13.14
C ALA A 146 25.16 21.17 12.42
N SER A 147 26.06 20.23 12.07
CA SER A 147 27.28 20.54 11.32
C SER A 147 27.15 20.32 9.81
N LEU A 148 25.97 19.94 9.31
CA LEU A 148 25.76 19.77 7.88
C LEU A 148 25.75 21.13 7.16
N PRO A 149 26.33 21.23 5.94
CA PRO A 149 26.41 22.48 5.20
C PRO A 149 25.10 22.90 4.53
N CYS A 150 24.11 22.00 4.46
CA CYS A 150 22.79 22.30 3.90
C CYS A 150 22.00 23.22 4.84
N ARG A 151 21.35 24.23 4.25
CA ARG A 151 20.41 25.13 4.92
C ARG A 151 18.99 24.81 4.51
#